data_AF-A0A6M1KY17-F1
#
_entry.id   AF-A0A6M1KY17-F1
#
_cell.length_a   1.000
_cell.length_b   1.000
_cell.length_c   1.000
_cell.angle_alpha   90.00
_cell.angle_beta   90.00
_cell.angle_gamma   90.00
#
_symmetry.space_group_name_H-M   'P 1'
#
loop_
_entity.id
_entity.type
_entity.pdbx_description
1 polymer ?
#
loop_
_entity_poly.entity_id
_entity_poly.type
_entity_poly.pdbx_seq_one_letter_code
_entity_poly.pdbx_strand_id
1 'polypeptide(L)'
;MESVIKHIINTCSAVVQTYFRVNPNEVPSYPYAVFTYQESGIEWEQDGCYIDIDLFDNQGTDDSRIEATLNQLKNIMKHHSVMLDDCYLRFQFSGANIIDTMSDTLQRRNIRLYLIIDWRN
;
A
#
# COMPACT_ATOMS: atom_id res chain seq x y z
N MET A 1 11.21 10.30 5.92
CA MET A 1 10.49 9.01 6.07
C MET A 1 9.11 9.14 6.71
N GLU A 2 8.95 9.89 7.80
CA GLU A 2 7.62 10.11 8.39
C GLU A 2 6.62 10.74 7.39
N SER A 3 7.07 11.74 6.63
CA SER A 3 6.32 12.38 5.53
C SER A 3 5.84 11.37 4.48
N VAL A 4 6.73 10.47 4.05
CA VAL A 4 6.46 9.38 3.11
C VAL A 4 5.38 8.43 3.64
N ILE A 5 5.51 7.99 4.90
CA ILE A 5 4.52 7.09 5.54
C ILE A 5 3.15 7.77 5.60
N LYS A 6 3.09 9.02 6.07
CA LYS A 6 1.84 9.79 6.14
C LYS A 6 1.22 9.97 4.76
N HIS A 7 2.04 10.26 3.75
CA HIS A 7 1.56 10.43 2.38
C HIS A 7 0.93 9.15 1.81
N ILE A 8 1.56 8.00 2.03
CA ILE A 8 1.00 6.69 1.61
C ILE A 8 -0.33 6.42 2.31
N ILE A 9 -0.39 6.65 3.63
CA ILE A 9 -1.64 6.50 4.40
C ILE A 9 -2.74 7.38 3.81
N ASN A 10 -2.47 8.67 3.61
CA ASN A 10 -3.47 9.62 3.13
C ASN A 10 -3.94 9.29 1.71
N THR A 11 -3.00 8.94 0.83
CA THR A 11 -3.30 8.59 -0.57
C THR A 11 -4.18 7.34 -0.63
N CYS A 12 -3.80 6.27 0.06
CA CYS A 12 -4.58 5.01 0.06
C CYS A 12 -5.91 5.14 0.82
N SER A 13 -5.97 5.97 1.85
CA SER A 13 -7.20 6.21 2.64
C SER A 13 -8.32 6.93 1.88
N ALA A 14 -8.03 7.49 0.71
CA ALA A 14 -9.07 7.94 -0.22
C ALA A 14 -9.88 6.77 -0.83
N VAL A 15 -9.33 5.55 -0.79
CA VAL A 15 -9.97 4.32 -1.31
C VAL A 15 -10.39 3.41 -0.18
N VAL A 16 -9.50 3.16 0.78
CA VAL A 16 -9.74 2.22 1.88
C VAL A 16 -8.89 2.59 3.08
N GLN A 17 -9.46 2.44 4.29
CA GLN A 17 -8.75 2.78 5.51
C GLN A 17 -7.40 2.05 5.58
N THR A 18 -6.31 2.81 5.64
CA THR A 18 -4.95 2.28 5.47
C THR A 18 -4.08 2.58 6.69
N TYR A 19 -3.29 1.62 7.11
CA TYR A 19 -2.41 1.73 8.27
C TYR A 19 -0.98 1.31 7.97
N PHE A 20 -0.03 1.77 8.79
CA PHE A 20 1.34 1.29 8.72
C PHE A 20 1.52 0.04 9.59
N ARG A 21 1.96 -1.07 8.98
CA ARG A 21 2.23 -2.39 9.57
C ARG A 21 1.03 -3.14 10.16
N VAL A 22 0.15 -2.48 10.90
CA VAL A 22 -0.96 -3.13 11.64
C VAL A 22 -2.16 -2.21 11.75
N ASN A 23 -3.37 -2.80 11.70
CA ASN A 23 -4.61 -2.10 12.05
C ASN A 23 -4.72 -2.03 13.58
N PRO A 24 -4.78 -0.83 14.20
CA PRO A 24 -4.76 -0.69 15.65
C PRO A 24 -6.10 -1.01 16.33
N ASN A 25 -7.19 -1.20 15.57
CA ASN A 25 -8.50 -1.47 16.14
C ASN A 25 -8.60 -2.92 16.61
N GLU A 26 -9.14 -3.12 17.82
CA GLU A 26 -9.40 -4.45 18.38
C GLU A 26 -10.40 -5.24 17.52
N VAL A 27 -11.38 -4.55 16.94
CA VAL A 27 -12.32 -5.10 15.97
C VAL A 27 -12.17 -4.33 14.65
N PRO A 28 -11.56 -4.92 13.61
CA PRO A 28 -11.35 -4.24 12.34
C PRO A 28 -12.65 -4.07 11.56
N SER A 29 -12.81 -2.90 10.94
CA SER A 29 -13.83 -2.67 9.91
C SER A 29 -13.27 -3.04 8.54
N TYR A 30 -14.02 -3.84 7.77
CA TYR A 30 -13.60 -4.30 6.44
C TYR A 30 -14.29 -3.51 5.30
N PRO A 31 -13.61 -3.29 4.16
CA PRO A 31 -12.22 -3.63 3.92
C PRO A 31 -11.25 -2.65 4.61
N TYR A 32 -10.03 -3.10 4.88
CA TYR A 32 -8.92 -2.24 5.32
C TYR A 32 -7.61 -2.67 4.67
N ALA A 33 -6.64 -1.76 4.62
CA ALA A 33 -5.29 -2.05 4.14
C ALA A 33 -4.24 -1.80 5.22
N VAL A 34 -3.16 -2.56 5.16
CA VAL A 34 -1.90 -2.23 5.86
C VAL A 34 -0.78 -2.21 4.85
N PHE A 35 0.26 -1.42 5.10
CA PHE A 35 1.46 -1.50 4.29
C PHE A 35 2.72 -1.59 5.12
N THR A 36 3.73 -2.19 4.52
CA THR A 36 5.10 -2.23 5.00
C THR A 36 6.03 -1.70 3.91
N TYR A 37 7.25 -1.36 4.29
CA TYR A 37 8.30 -1.07 3.33
C TYR A 37 9.55 -1.87 3.67
N GLN A 38 10.29 -2.23 2.63
CA GLN A 38 11.60 -2.85 2.71
C GLN A 38 12.57 -2.02 1.88
N GLU A 39 13.58 -1.47 2.55
CA GLU A 39 14.65 -0.71 1.90
C GLU A 39 15.43 -1.59 0.92
N SER A 40 15.78 -1.03 -0.23
CA SER A 40 16.57 -1.68 -1.27
C SER A 40 17.59 -0.69 -1.81
N GLY A 41 18.88 -0.94 -1.58
CA GLY A 41 20.01 -0.30 -2.27
C GLY A 41 20.04 1.24 -2.27
N ILE A 42 20.96 1.80 -1.50
CA ILE A 42 21.16 3.25 -1.36
C ILE A 42 22.07 3.73 -2.50
N GLU A 43 21.53 4.46 -3.47
CA GLU A 43 22.36 5.39 -4.25
C GLU A 43 22.49 6.70 -3.46
N TRP A 44 23.59 7.44 -3.64
CA TRP A 44 24.02 8.55 -2.78
C TRP A 44 22.92 9.57 -2.41
N GLU A 45 21.97 9.85 -3.31
CA GLU A 45 20.86 10.80 -3.11
C GLU A 45 19.47 10.21 -3.36
N GLN A 46 19.39 8.90 -3.63
CA GLN A 46 18.15 8.22 -3.95
C GLN A 46 18.04 6.91 -3.18
N ASP A 47 16.93 6.77 -2.46
CA ASP A 47 16.55 5.51 -1.86
C ASP A 47 15.55 4.78 -2.75
N GLY A 48 15.82 3.50 -2.97
CA GLY A 48 14.82 2.55 -3.45
C GLY A 48 14.18 1.83 -2.27
N CYS A 49 12.86 1.62 -2.30
CA CYS A 49 12.24 0.66 -1.40
C CYS A 49 11.04 -0.04 -2.06
N TYR A 50 10.82 -1.29 -1.66
CA TYR A 50 9.59 -1.99 -2.00
C TYR A 50 8.54 -1.68 -0.95
N ILE A 51 7.34 -1.31 -1.42
CA ILE A 51 6.16 -1.14 -0.59
C ILE A 51 5.24 -2.33 -0.85
N ASP A 52 4.88 -3.06 0.20
CA ASP A 52 3.88 -4.11 0.15
C ASP A 52 2.61 -3.61 0.84
N ILE A 53 1.50 -3.58 0.12
CA ILE A 53 0.19 -3.20 0.63
C ILE A 53 -0.68 -4.45 0.67
N ASP A 54 -1.04 -4.89 1.87
CA ASP A 54 -2.00 -5.97 2.09
C ASP A 54 -3.39 -5.38 2.30
N LEU A 55 -4.32 -5.78 1.44
CA LEU A 55 -5.74 -5.47 1.50
C LEU A 55 -6.48 -6.68 2.08
N PHE A 56 -7.30 -6.42 3.09
CA PHE A 56 -8.13 -7.43 3.73
C PHE A 56 -9.60 -7.12 3.53
N ASP A 57 -10.39 -8.17 3.29
CA ASP A 57 -11.84 -8.11 3.27
C ASP A 57 -12.44 -9.35 3.94
N ASN A 58 -13.72 -9.32 4.26
CA ASN A 58 -14.43 -10.37 4.99
C ASN A 58 -15.78 -10.69 4.34
N GLN A 59 -15.78 -10.99 3.05
CA GLN A 59 -16.96 -11.37 2.27
C GLN A 59 -16.98 -12.86 1.88
N GLY A 60 -16.12 -13.69 2.49
CA GLY A 60 -16.03 -15.11 2.19
C GLY A 60 -15.61 -15.39 0.76
N THR A 61 -16.49 -16.01 -0.01
CA THR A 61 -16.21 -16.38 -1.40
C THR A 61 -16.57 -15.28 -2.41
N ASP A 62 -17.19 -14.18 -1.97
CA ASP A 62 -17.50 -13.04 -2.85
C ASP A 62 -16.30 -12.08 -2.93
N ASP A 63 -15.46 -12.28 -3.94
CA ASP A 63 -14.28 -11.47 -4.19
C ASP A 63 -14.58 -10.13 -4.88
N SER A 64 -15.84 -9.81 -5.21
CA SER A 64 -16.16 -8.63 -6.00
C SER A 64 -15.72 -7.32 -5.33
N ARG A 65 -15.93 -7.20 -4.02
CA ARG A 65 -15.55 -6.00 -3.26
C ARG A 65 -14.04 -5.85 -3.13
N ILE A 66 -13.34 -6.91 -2.74
CA ILE A 66 -11.89 -6.86 -2.57
C ILE A 66 -11.18 -6.59 -3.91
N GLU A 67 -11.64 -7.16 -5.02
CA GLU A 67 -11.08 -6.90 -6.35
C GLU A 67 -11.37 -5.47 -6.83
N ALA A 68 -12.56 -4.94 -6.56
CA ALA A 68 -12.88 -3.54 -6.88
C ALA A 68 -11.97 -2.57 -6.10
N THR A 69 -11.81 -2.79 -4.79
CA THR A 69 -10.93 -1.98 -3.93
C THR A 69 -9.46 -2.11 -4.33
N LEU A 70 -8.99 -3.32 -4.66
CA LEU A 70 -7.63 -3.55 -5.17
C LEU A 70 -7.37 -2.77 -6.45
N ASN A 71 -8.31 -2.79 -7.39
CA ASN A 71 -8.17 -2.06 -8.65
C ASN A 71 -8.15 -0.55 -8.45
N GLN A 72 -8.95 -0.02 -7.51
CA GLN A 72 -8.91 1.39 -7.13
C GLN A 72 -7.54 1.77 -6.53
N LEU A 73 -7.02 0.98 -5.59
CA LEU A 73 -5.69 1.17 -5.02
C LEU A 73 -4.59 1.15 -6.09
N LYS A 74 -4.62 0.17 -7.00
CA LYS A 74 -3.66 0.10 -8.12
C LYS A 74 -3.75 1.35 -8.98
N ASN A 75 -4.94 1.83 -9.29
CA ASN A 75 -5.13 2.99 -10.16
C ASN A 75 -4.58 4.28 -9.57
N ILE A 76 -4.76 4.50 -8.25
CA ILE A 76 -4.21 5.70 -7.60
C ILE A 76 -2.69 5.62 -7.42
N MET A 77 -2.11 4.42 -7.27
CA MET A 77 -0.69 4.26 -6.96
C MET A 77 0.23 4.00 -8.16
N LYS A 78 -0.26 3.38 -9.25
CA LYS A 78 0.59 2.81 -10.33
C LYS A 78 1.56 3.79 -11.00
N HIS A 79 1.19 5.07 -11.06
CA HIS A 79 1.99 6.16 -11.64
C HIS A 79 1.98 7.38 -10.73
N HIS A 80 1.80 7.16 -9.42
CA HIS A 80 1.77 8.25 -8.47
C HIS A 80 3.15 8.87 -8.34
N SER A 81 3.20 10.20 -8.40
CA SER A 81 4.38 10.95 -8.02
C SER A 81 3.96 12.21 -7.29
N VAL A 82 4.78 12.63 -6.34
CA VAL A 82 4.48 13.81 -5.52
C VAL A 82 5.77 14.46 -5.06
N MET A 83 5.76 15.80 -5.03
CA MET A 83 6.77 16.57 -4.31
C MET A 83 6.26 16.82 -2.90
N LEU A 84 6.94 16.28 -1.90
CA LEU A 84 6.76 16.61 -0.49
C LEU A 84 7.75 17.72 -0.11
N ASP A 85 7.60 18.28 1.09
CA ASP A 85 8.49 19.35 1.57
C ASP A 85 9.96 18.89 1.68
N ASP A 86 10.18 17.59 1.91
CA ASP A 86 11.50 17.00 2.18
C ASP A 86 12.02 16.05 1.10
N CYS A 87 11.19 15.62 0.14
CA CYS A 87 11.61 14.73 -0.94
C CYS A 87 10.61 14.65 -2.09
N TYR A 88 11.09 14.17 -3.24
CA TYR A 88 10.25 13.78 -4.36
C TYR A 88 10.04 12.26 -4.39
N LEU A 89 8.79 11.83 -4.51
CA LEU A 89 8.40 10.43 -4.54
C LEU A 89 7.95 10.01 -5.93
N ARG A 90 8.38 8.82 -6.36
CA ARG A 90 7.85 8.14 -7.56
C ARG A 90 7.52 6.69 -7.26
N PHE A 91 6.27 6.32 -7.50
CA PHE A 91 5.78 4.97 -7.31
C PHE A 91 5.69 4.25 -8.67
N GLN A 92 6.06 2.98 -8.68
CA GLN A 92 5.94 2.09 -9.83
C GLN A 92 5.26 0.80 -9.39
N PHE A 93 4.22 0.38 -10.10
CA PHE A 93 3.60 -0.91 -9.83
C PHE A 93 4.55 -2.07 -10.18
N SER A 94 4.75 -3.00 -9.25
CA SER A 94 5.62 -4.17 -9.46
C SER A 94 4.83 -5.48 -9.56
N GLY A 95 3.70 -5.60 -8.88
CA GLY A 95 2.91 -6.83 -8.92
C GLY A 95 1.70 -6.79 -7.99
N ALA A 96 0.81 -7.77 -8.17
CA ALA A 96 -0.30 -8.01 -7.26
C ALA A 96 -0.55 -9.51 -7.15
N ASN A 97 -0.89 -9.97 -5.95
CA ASN A 97 -1.05 -11.40 -5.65
C ASN A 97 -2.31 -11.64 -4.81
N ILE A 98 -2.88 -12.84 -4.99
CA ILE A 98 -3.85 -13.40 -4.06
C ILE A 98 -3.07 -14.10 -2.95
N ILE A 99 -3.46 -13.88 -1.69
CA ILE A 99 -2.81 -14.50 -0.54
C ILE A 99 -3.83 -15.37 0.18
N ASP A 100 -3.59 -16.67 0.25
CA ASP A 100 -4.44 -17.60 0.97
C ASP A 100 -4.39 -17.34 2.48
N THR A 101 -5.57 -17.23 3.09
CA THR A 101 -5.73 -16.90 4.52
C THR A 101 -6.06 -18.14 5.36
N MET A 102 -6.34 -19.27 4.72
CA MET A 102 -6.89 -20.48 5.36
C MET A 102 -8.19 -20.21 6.14
N SER A 103 -8.91 -19.14 5.80
CA SER A 103 -10.18 -18.74 6.39
C SER A 103 -11.28 -18.83 5.36
N ASP A 104 -12.46 -19.31 5.77
CA ASP A 104 -13.65 -19.38 4.92
C ASP A 104 -14.29 -18.00 4.67
N THR A 105 -13.84 -16.98 5.41
CA THR A 105 -14.48 -15.65 5.44
C THR A 105 -13.50 -14.52 5.09
N LEU A 106 -12.26 -14.61 5.56
CA LEU A 106 -11.23 -13.59 5.36
C LEU A 106 -10.56 -13.74 3.99
N GLN A 107 -10.55 -12.67 3.22
CA GLN A 107 -9.84 -12.54 1.95
C GLN A 107 -8.62 -11.65 2.13
N ARG A 108 -7.52 -11.96 1.42
CA ARG A 108 -6.33 -11.10 1.36
C ARG A 108 -5.84 -10.94 -0.08
N ARG A 109 -5.50 -9.71 -0.43
CA ARG A 109 -4.76 -9.36 -1.64
C ARG A 109 -3.53 -8.56 -1.27
N ASN A 110 -2.49 -8.68 -2.08
CA ASN A 110 -1.27 -7.92 -1.92
C ASN A 110 -0.99 -7.11 -3.18
N ILE A 111 -0.58 -5.85 -3.03
CA ILE A 111 0.01 -5.01 -4.08
C ILE A 111 1.46 -4.74 -3.69
N ARG A 112 2.39 -4.97 -4.61
CA ARG A 112 3.77 -4.52 -4.48
C ARG A 112 4.03 -3.33 -5.39
N LEU A 113 4.63 -2.29 -4.82
CA LEU A 113 5.13 -1.12 -5.52
C LEU A 113 6.64 -1.00 -5.28
N TYR A 114 7.34 -0.43 -6.26
CA TYR A 114 8.67 0.10 -6.08
C TYR A 114 8.57 1.62 -5.90
N LEU A 115 9.10 2.12 -4.80
CA LEU A 115 9.18 3.54 -4.48
C LEU A 115 10.61 4.03 -4.67
N ILE A 116 10.75 5.10 -5.43
CA ILE A 116 11.98 5.89 -5.52
C ILE A 116 11.77 7.16 -4.72
N ILE A 117 12.66 7.41 -3.77
CA ILE A 117 12.70 8.63 -2.95
C ILE A 117 13.91 9.43 -3.38
N ASP A 118 13.69 10.62 -3.92
CA ASP A 118 14.75 11.55 -4.26
C ASP A 118 14.81 12.65 -3.20
N TRP A 119 15.93 12.71 -2.46
CA TRP A 119 16.15 13.65 -1.36
C TRP A 119 16.75 14.98 -1.83
N ARG A 120 17.04 15.13 -3.13
CA ARG A 120 17.52 16.40 -3.70
C ARG A 120 16.38 17.40 -3.65
N ASN A 121 16.45 18.29 -2.66
CA ASN A 121 15.65 19.51 -2.61
C ASN A 121 16.30 20.58 -3.48
#